data_AF-A0A8J5CIA2-F1
#
_entry.id   AF-A0A8J5CIA2-F1
#
_cell.length_a   1.000
_cell.length_b   1.000
_cell.length_c   1.000
_cell.angle_alpha   90.00
_cell.angle_beta   90.00
_cell.angle_gamma   90.00
#
_symmetry.space_group_name_H-M   'P 1'
#
loop_
_entity.id
_entity.type
_entity.pdbx_description
1 polymer ?
#
loop_
_entity_poly.entity_id
_entity_poly.type
_entity_poly.pdbx_seq_one_letter_code
_entity_poly.pdbx_strand_id
1 'polypeptide(L)'
;MQLPEVASWLLARPAAASNHNPDFAPPVFPLAAGQSLCRPSCCGIPRLTLVSCARACHSTVLTIMEFYKNLKVSEWASLLPFGVACVAVGFGAKILFDKQFGTPVNPSIRKGESKVVDSVDIEDLGNQAVFCRCWRSSKFPYCDGSHTKHNSACGDNVGPLIIKSKE
;
A
#
# COMPACT_ATOMS: atom_id res chain seq x y z
N MET A 1 28.48 18.20 -61.33
CA MET A 1 28.32 17.25 -60.20
C MET A 1 26.89 17.44 -59.71
N GLN A 2 25.97 16.60 -60.18
CA GLN A 2 24.56 16.59 -59.80
C GLN A 2 24.40 16.02 -58.38
N LEU A 3 23.51 16.60 -57.56
CA LEU A 3 22.47 15.97 -56.72
C LEU A 3 21.60 17.10 -56.10
N PRO A 4 20.30 16.88 -55.79
CA PRO A 4 19.23 17.73 -56.31
C PRO A 4 18.43 18.55 -55.28
N GLU A 5 17.70 19.54 -55.81
CA GLU A 5 16.54 20.20 -55.22
C GLU A 5 15.42 19.22 -54.86
N VAL A 6 14.93 19.28 -53.62
CA VAL A 6 13.53 19.22 -53.12
C VAL A 6 13.64 19.08 -51.59
N ALA A 7 13.03 19.86 -50.70
CA ALA A 7 11.84 20.68 -50.80
C ALA A 7 11.96 21.89 -49.87
N SER A 8 11.97 23.07 -50.48
CA SER A 8 11.71 24.36 -49.85
C SER A 8 10.20 24.54 -49.68
N TRP A 9 9.63 23.96 -48.62
CA TRP A 9 8.31 24.37 -48.14
C TRP A 9 8.33 24.45 -46.61
N LEU A 10 8.22 25.68 -46.13
CA LEU A 10 7.79 26.07 -44.77
C LEU A 10 8.88 26.20 -43.69
N LEU A 11 9.83 27.11 -43.94
CA LEU A 11 10.32 27.99 -42.87
C LEU A 11 9.18 28.91 -42.42
N ALA A 12 8.52 28.59 -41.30
CA ALA A 12 7.81 29.55 -40.45
C ALA A 12 7.65 29.00 -39.03
N ARG A 13 8.29 29.66 -38.06
CA ARG A 13 8.05 29.55 -36.61
C ARG A 13 6.58 29.93 -36.29
N PRO A 14 5.97 29.44 -35.18
CA PRO A 14 6.17 30.09 -33.89
C PRO A 14 6.21 29.17 -32.66
N ALA A 15 6.57 29.79 -31.54
CA ALA A 15 6.59 29.25 -30.20
C ALA A 15 5.18 28.95 -29.62
N ALA A 16 5.20 28.12 -28.58
CA ALA A 16 4.20 27.97 -27.51
C ALA A 16 2.86 27.25 -27.82
N ALA A 17 2.62 26.15 -27.10
CA ALA A 17 1.33 25.86 -26.46
C ALA A 17 1.54 24.80 -25.37
N SER A 18 1.85 25.28 -24.17
CA SER A 18 1.58 24.55 -22.94
C SER A 18 0.07 24.33 -22.82
N ASN A 19 -0.40 23.09 -22.97
CA ASN A 19 -1.78 22.76 -22.58
C ASN A 19 -1.81 22.54 -21.06
N HIS A 20 -1.58 23.64 -20.34
CA HIS A 20 -2.17 23.82 -19.04
C HIS A 20 -3.68 23.93 -19.26
N ASN A 21 -4.45 23.02 -18.68
CA ASN A 21 -5.87 23.25 -18.45
C ASN A 21 -5.95 24.21 -17.23
N PRO A 22 -6.34 25.49 -17.41
CA PRO A 22 -6.26 26.48 -16.35
C PRO A 22 -7.61 26.60 -15.64
N ASP A 23 -8.15 25.52 -15.07
CA ASP A 23 -9.42 25.60 -14.34
C ASP A 23 -9.53 24.72 -13.08
N PHE A 24 -8.39 24.25 -12.55
CA PHE A 24 -8.37 23.64 -11.21
C PHE A 24 -7.21 24.19 -10.38
N ALA A 25 -7.30 25.47 -10.03
CA ALA A 25 -6.65 25.96 -8.82
C ALA A 25 -7.45 25.42 -7.62
N PRO A 26 -6.91 24.51 -6.78
CA PRO A 26 -7.61 24.13 -5.56
C PRO A 26 -7.65 25.36 -4.64
N PRO A 27 -8.81 25.70 -4.05
CA PRO A 27 -8.84 26.75 -3.05
C PRO A 27 -7.98 26.32 -1.85
N VAL A 28 -7.04 27.19 -1.49
CA VAL A 28 -6.28 27.07 -0.25
C VAL A 28 -7.20 27.48 0.90
N PHE A 29 -7.94 26.53 1.45
CA PHE A 29 -8.65 26.70 2.72
C PHE A 29 -7.90 26.01 3.87
N PRO A 30 -7.88 26.62 5.07
CA PRO A 30 -7.13 26.11 6.20
C PRO A 30 -7.87 24.96 6.90
N LEU A 31 -7.08 23.94 7.22
CA LEU A 31 -7.13 23.06 8.39
C LEU A 31 -8.47 22.91 9.15
N ALA A 32 -9.20 21.80 8.93
CA ALA A 32 -9.89 21.05 9.98
C ALA A 32 -10.44 19.69 9.50
N ALA A 33 -10.19 18.66 10.34
CA ALA A 33 -10.95 17.42 10.49
C ALA A 33 -11.11 16.48 9.27
N GLY A 34 -10.18 15.52 9.16
CA GLY A 34 -10.34 14.35 8.29
C GLY A 34 -9.03 13.59 8.11
N GLN A 35 -8.38 13.23 9.23
CA GLN A 35 -7.10 12.53 9.22
C GLN A 35 -7.26 11.17 8.52
N SER A 36 -6.69 11.06 7.33
CA SER A 36 -6.43 9.80 6.66
C SER A 36 -5.51 8.96 7.54
N LEU A 37 -6.07 7.94 8.19
CA LEU A 37 -5.35 6.95 8.98
C LEU A 37 -4.50 6.06 8.07
N CYS A 38 -3.42 6.60 7.52
CA CYS A 38 -2.27 5.81 7.12
C CYS A 38 -1.60 5.36 8.43
N ARG A 39 -1.85 4.12 8.87
CA ARG A 39 -1.11 3.57 10.01
C ARG A 39 0.34 3.34 9.56
N PRO A 40 1.35 3.70 10.36
CA PRO A 40 2.74 3.46 9.98
C PRO A 40 2.96 1.95 9.86
N SER A 41 3.22 1.50 8.62
CA SER A 41 3.89 0.24 8.40
C SER A 41 5.20 0.28 9.17
N CYS A 42 5.49 -0.77 9.93
CA CYS A 42 6.74 -1.00 10.66
C CYS A 42 7.93 -1.10 9.68
N CYS A 43 8.29 -0.02 9.01
CA CYS A 43 9.46 0.09 8.15
C CYS A 43 10.52 0.87 8.92
N GLY A 44 11.12 0.22 9.92
CA GLY A 44 12.04 0.89 10.83
C GLY A 44 12.94 0.00 11.67
N ILE A 45 13.07 -1.29 11.36
CA ILE A 45 14.07 -2.13 12.02
C ILE A 45 15.35 -2.08 11.18
N PRO A 46 16.44 -1.45 11.67
CA PRO A 46 17.69 -1.38 10.94
C PRO A 46 18.29 -2.79 10.77
N ARG A 47 18.61 -3.14 9.53
CA ARG A 47 19.18 -4.44 9.10
C ARG A 47 20.51 -4.81 9.78
N LEU A 48 21.15 -3.87 10.47
CA LEU A 48 22.46 -4.04 11.12
C LEU A 48 22.42 -4.73 12.50
N THR A 49 21.26 -4.87 13.16
CA THR A 49 21.18 -5.54 14.47
C THR A 49 21.13 -7.07 14.40
N LEU A 50 20.93 -7.63 13.19
CA LEU A 50 20.64 -9.04 12.97
C LEU A 50 21.83 -9.97 13.26
N VAL A 51 23.07 -9.53 12.97
CA VAL A 51 24.27 -10.40 13.09
C VAL A 51 24.79 -10.50 14.52
N SER A 52 24.77 -9.39 15.28
CA SER A 52 25.17 -9.39 16.70
C SER A 52 24.14 -10.14 17.56
N CYS A 53 22.86 -10.04 17.21
CA CYS A 53 21.79 -10.81 17.85
C CYS A 53 21.92 -12.32 17.55
N ALA A 54 22.32 -12.69 16.32
CA ALA A 54 22.49 -14.10 15.94
C ALA A 54 23.60 -14.83 16.72
N ARG A 55 24.73 -14.18 16.99
CA ARG A 55 25.82 -14.80 17.78
C ARG A 55 25.50 -14.92 19.27
N ALA A 56 24.86 -13.90 19.85
CA ALA A 56 24.38 -13.95 21.22
C ALA A 56 23.30 -15.02 21.40
N CYS A 57 22.36 -15.11 20.44
CA CYS A 57 21.31 -16.12 20.39
C CYS A 57 21.89 -17.55 20.29
N HIS A 58 22.89 -17.76 19.43
CA HIS A 58 23.54 -19.07 19.27
C HIS A 58 24.20 -19.56 20.57
N SER A 59 24.89 -18.68 21.30
CA SER A 59 25.51 -19.05 22.59
C SER A 59 24.48 -19.39 23.66
N THR A 60 23.37 -18.64 23.73
CA THR A 60 22.29 -18.92 24.68
C THR A 60 21.51 -20.19 24.34
N VAL A 61 21.33 -20.50 23.04
CA VAL A 61 20.65 -21.72 22.62
C VAL A 61 21.46 -22.95 23.00
N LEU A 62 22.79 -22.92 22.84
CA LEU A 62 23.65 -24.04 23.20
C LEU A 62 23.64 -24.32 24.71
N THR A 63 23.72 -23.30 25.56
CA THR A 63 23.66 -23.48 27.02
C THR A 63 22.30 -24.00 27.49
N ILE A 64 21.21 -23.56 26.86
CA ILE A 64 19.86 -24.07 27.13
C ILE A 64 19.76 -25.56 26.73
N MET A 65 20.27 -25.94 25.55
CA MET A 65 20.24 -27.33 25.08
C MET A 65 21.09 -28.25 25.97
N GLU A 66 22.19 -27.75 26.52
CA GLU A 66 23.05 -28.51 27.42
C GLU A 66 22.43 -28.69 28.82
N PHE A 67 21.64 -27.72 29.28
CA PHE A 67 20.79 -27.85 30.46
C PHE A 67 19.72 -28.94 30.28
N TYR A 68 19.04 -28.99 29.12
CA TYR A 68 18.02 -30.02 28.83
C TYR A 68 18.57 -31.44 28.77
N LYS A 69 19.84 -31.63 28.37
CA LYS A 69 20.49 -32.95 28.35
C LYS A 69 20.81 -33.52 29.73
N ASN A 70 20.93 -32.67 30.75
CA ASN A 70 21.33 -33.06 32.11
C ASN A 70 20.14 -33.26 33.08
N LEU A 71 18.91 -33.09 32.60
CA LEU A 71 17.68 -33.23 33.40
C LEU A 71 17.25 -34.71 33.52
N LYS A 72 16.91 -35.15 34.74
CA LYS A 72 16.38 -36.50 34.99
C LYS A 72 14.91 -36.61 34.58
N VAL A 73 14.44 -37.84 34.29
CA VAL A 73 13.05 -38.10 33.81
C VAL A 73 11.98 -37.55 34.76
N SER A 74 12.22 -37.55 36.08
CA SER A 74 11.31 -36.99 37.08
C SER A 74 11.25 -35.45 37.05
N GLU A 75 12.32 -34.79 36.63
CA GLU A 75 12.39 -33.32 36.51
C GLU A 75 11.75 -32.86 35.19
N TRP A 76 11.88 -33.65 34.13
CA TRP A 76 11.14 -33.46 32.88
C TRP A 76 9.63 -33.48 33.08
N ALA A 77 9.12 -34.36 33.94
CA ALA A 77 7.70 -34.42 34.25
C ALA A 77 7.18 -33.14 34.95
N SER A 78 8.04 -32.48 35.74
CA SER A 78 7.70 -31.22 36.42
C SER A 78 7.68 -30.01 35.46
N LEU A 79 8.38 -30.09 34.32
CA LEU A 79 8.41 -29.05 33.29
C LEU A 79 7.20 -29.08 32.32
N LEU A 80 6.51 -30.21 32.20
CA LEU A 80 5.29 -30.35 31.37
C LEU A 80 4.21 -29.28 31.62
N PRO A 81 3.80 -28.96 32.87
CA PRO A 81 2.80 -27.92 33.11
C PRO A 81 3.23 -26.53 32.62
N PHE A 82 4.53 -26.20 32.71
CA PHE A 82 5.07 -24.96 32.16
C PHE A 82 5.07 -24.97 30.62
N GLY A 83 5.40 -26.11 29.99
CA GLY A 83 5.32 -26.28 28.54
C GLY A 83 3.89 -26.08 28.01
N VAL A 84 2.91 -26.71 28.66
CA VAL A 84 1.49 -26.57 28.31
C VAL A 84 1.02 -25.11 28.50
N ALA A 85 1.42 -24.46 29.58
CA ALA A 85 1.10 -23.05 29.82
C ALA A 85 1.70 -22.13 28.74
N CYS A 86 2.98 -22.31 28.38
CA CYS A 86 3.62 -21.53 27.32
C CYS A 86 2.94 -21.71 25.95
N VAL A 87 2.54 -22.95 25.62
CA VAL A 87 1.81 -23.24 24.37
C VAL A 87 0.42 -22.60 24.40
N ALA A 88 -0.32 -22.69 25.52
CA ALA A 88 -1.63 -22.08 25.67
C ALA A 88 -1.58 -20.55 25.55
N VAL A 89 -0.60 -19.91 26.20
CA VAL A 89 -0.37 -18.46 26.12
C VAL A 89 0.03 -18.04 24.71
N GLY A 90 0.95 -18.77 24.06
CA GLY A 90 1.38 -18.50 22.70
C GLY A 90 0.23 -18.63 21.69
N PHE A 91 -0.59 -19.67 21.83
CA PHE A 91 -1.77 -19.88 20.97
C PHE A 91 -2.84 -18.80 21.20
N GLY A 92 -3.10 -18.43 22.46
CA GLY A 92 -3.99 -17.31 22.80
C GLY A 92 -3.50 -15.98 22.23
N ALA A 93 -2.21 -15.67 22.35
CA ALA A 93 -1.60 -14.49 21.76
C ALA A 93 -1.73 -14.49 20.23
N LYS A 94 -1.51 -15.63 19.56
CA LYS A 94 -1.67 -15.76 18.10
C LYS A 94 -3.10 -15.50 17.65
N ILE A 95 -4.10 -16.04 18.35
CA ILE A 95 -5.52 -15.77 18.06
C ILE A 95 -5.86 -14.28 18.22
N LEU A 96 -5.28 -13.62 19.23
CA LEU A 96 -5.50 -12.19 19.46
C LEU A 96 -4.77 -11.33 18.42
N PHE A 97 -3.57 -11.71 17.99
CA PHE A 97 -2.79 -11.00 16.98
C PHE A 97 -3.32 -11.20 15.55
N ASP A 98 -3.85 -12.38 15.22
CA ASP A 98 -4.42 -12.67 13.89
C ASP A 98 -5.63 -11.76 13.56
N LYS A 99 -6.31 -11.21 14.58
CA LYS A 99 -7.43 -10.27 14.39
C LYS A 99 -7.01 -8.88 13.91
N GLN A 100 -5.71 -8.57 13.84
CA GLN A 100 -5.24 -7.17 13.84
C GLN A 100 -4.69 -6.60 12.53
N PHE A 101 -4.59 -7.36 11.43
CA PHE A 101 -3.76 -6.89 10.32
C PHE A 101 -4.46 -6.80 8.96
N GLY A 102 -5.37 -5.84 8.87
CA GLY A 102 -5.74 -5.23 7.60
C GLY A 102 -6.49 -3.93 7.84
N THR A 103 -5.86 -2.79 7.50
CA THR A 103 -6.63 -1.56 7.33
C THR A 103 -7.56 -1.73 6.14
N PRO A 104 -8.88 -1.47 6.29
CA PRO A 104 -9.81 -1.63 5.18
C PRO A 104 -9.42 -0.68 4.04
N VAL A 105 -9.31 -1.23 2.83
CA VAL A 105 -8.94 -0.46 1.62
C VAL A 105 -9.98 0.64 1.36
N ASN A 106 -11.26 0.29 1.47
CA ASN A 106 -12.38 1.21 1.37
C ASN A 106 -12.75 1.74 2.77
N PRO A 107 -12.65 3.05 3.07
CA PRO A 107 -13.00 3.62 4.36
C PRO A 107 -14.49 3.98 4.47
N SER A 108 -15.11 4.50 3.41
CA SER A 108 -16.42 5.18 3.51
C SER A 108 -17.40 4.92 2.35
N ILE A 109 -16.96 4.37 1.23
CA ILE A 109 -17.80 4.23 0.02
C ILE A 109 -18.75 3.04 0.19
N ARG A 110 -20.07 3.26 0.05
CA ARG A 110 -21.11 2.22 -0.07
C ARG A 110 -20.99 1.06 0.95
N LYS A 111 -20.80 1.39 2.24
CA LYS A 111 -20.58 0.41 3.32
C LYS A 111 -21.77 -0.50 3.67
N GLY A 112 -22.97 -0.16 3.21
CA GLY A 112 -24.15 -1.01 3.37
C GLY A 112 -24.16 -2.23 2.44
N GLU A 113 -23.28 -2.26 1.44
CA GLU A 113 -23.21 -3.34 0.46
C GLU A 113 -22.12 -4.34 0.82
N SER A 114 -22.42 -5.63 0.71
CA SER A 114 -21.44 -6.71 0.94
C SER A 114 -20.32 -6.71 -0.10
N LYS A 115 -20.61 -6.20 -1.31
CA LYS A 115 -19.67 -6.09 -2.41
C LYS A 115 -20.08 -4.91 -3.30
N VAL A 116 -19.21 -3.90 -3.36
CA VAL A 116 -19.39 -2.74 -4.23
C VAL A 116 -18.84 -3.10 -5.62
N VAL A 117 -19.70 -3.04 -6.64
CA VAL A 117 -19.36 -3.25 -8.05
C VAL A 117 -20.01 -2.12 -8.86
N ASP A 118 -19.25 -1.54 -9.78
CA ASP A 118 -19.73 -0.53 -10.71
C ASP A 118 -19.53 -1.06 -12.13
N SER A 119 -20.62 -1.06 -12.90
CA SER A 119 -20.63 -1.40 -14.32
C SER A 119 -20.90 -0.13 -15.10
N VAL A 120 -20.09 0.13 -16.12
CA VAL A 120 -20.28 1.25 -17.04
C VAL A 120 -20.17 0.72 -18.46
N ASP A 121 -21.16 1.05 -19.28
CA ASP A 121 -21.20 0.63 -20.68
C ASP A 121 -20.24 1.48 -21.51
N ILE A 122 -19.54 0.84 -22.45
CA ILE A 122 -18.47 1.48 -23.24
C ILE A 122 -19.04 2.57 -24.15
N GLU A 123 -20.29 2.46 -24.57
CA GLU A 123 -20.97 3.41 -25.45
C GLU A 123 -21.24 4.77 -24.77
N ASP A 124 -21.42 4.76 -23.43
CA ASP A 124 -21.61 5.96 -22.62
C ASP A 124 -20.29 6.62 -22.24
N LEU A 125 -19.17 5.94 -22.48
CA LEU A 125 -17.84 6.51 -22.31
C LEU A 125 -17.53 7.36 -23.54
N GLY A 126 -17.26 8.65 -23.33
CA GLY A 126 -16.68 9.50 -24.37
C GLY A 126 -15.28 9.02 -24.79
N ASN A 127 -14.50 9.89 -25.43
CA ASN A 127 -13.17 9.51 -25.96
C ASN A 127 -12.20 8.93 -24.91
N GLN A 128 -12.37 9.30 -23.64
CA GLN A 128 -11.55 8.82 -22.53
C GLN A 128 -12.33 8.85 -21.22
N ALA A 129 -12.20 7.77 -20.43
CA ALA A 129 -12.74 7.66 -19.09
C ALA A 129 -11.67 7.26 -18.08
N VAL A 130 -11.78 7.76 -16.85
CA VAL A 130 -10.79 7.53 -15.80
C VAL A 130 -11.49 7.05 -14.51
N PHE A 131 -11.19 5.82 -14.11
CA PHE A 131 -11.80 5.14 -12.98
C PHE A 131 -10.88 5.08 -11.76
N CYS A 132 -11.48 5.21 -10.58
CA CYS A 132 -10.81 5.20 -9.29
C CYS A 132 -10.48 3.78 -8.85
N ARG A 133 -9.24 3.57 -8.38
CA ARG A 133 -8.82 2.32 -7.72
C ARG A 133 -8.34 2.50 -6.27
N CYS A 134 -8.25 3.75 -5.81
CA CYS A 134 -7.74 4.08 -4.48
C CYS A 134 -8.82 4.10 -3.38
N TRP A 135 -10.11 4.04 -3.75
CA TRP A 135 -11.23 4.18 -2.81
C TRP A 135 -11.20 5.47 -1.97
N ARG A 136 -10.63 6.55 -2.51
CA ARG A 136 -10.60 7.88 -1.87
C ARG A 136 -11.33 8.97 -2.67
N SER A 137 -11.77 8.65 -3.89
CA SER A 137 -12.46 9.60 -4.76
C SER A 137 -13.83 9.96 -4.19
N SER A 138 -14.14 11.26 -4.21
CA SER A 138 -15.46 11.78 -3.85
C SER A 138 -16.48 11.58 -4.97
N LYS A 139 -16.01 11.34 -6.21
CA LYS A 139 -16.83 11.06 -7.40
C LYS A 139 -16.74 9.59 -7.82
N PHE A 140 -16.53 8.68 -6.86
CA PHE A 140 -16.46 7.24 -7.13
C PHE A 140 -17.71 6.79 -7.90
N PRO A 141 -17.58 6.06 -9.03
CA PRO A 141 -16.42 5.25 -9.48
C PRO A 141 -15.34 6.01 -10.28
N TYR A 142 -15.51 7.29 -10.59
CA TYR A 142 -14.55 8.08 -11.37
C TYR A 142 -13.39 8.59 -10.52
N CYS A 143 -12.23 8.81 -11.16
CA CYS A 143 -11.05 9.38 -10.50
C CYS A 143 -11.14 10.90 -10.45
N ASP A 144 -10.93 11.47 -9.26
CA ASP A 144 -10.90 12.91 -8.99
C ASP A 144 -9.49 13.43 -8.63
N GLY A 145 -8.46 12.57 -8.69
CA GLY A 145 -7.08 12.90 -8.28
C GLY A 145 -6.78 12.67 -6.79
N SER A 146 -7.74 12.23 -5.97
CA SER A 146 -7.53 11.98 -4.53
C SER A 146 -6.44 10.94 -4.22
N HIS A 147 -6.09 10.08 -5.19
CA HIS A 147 -5.01 9.10 -5.06
C HIS A 147 -3.64 9.76 -4.84
N THR A 148 -3.38 10.97 -5.36
CA THR A 148 -2.11 11.67 -5.15
C THR A 148 -1.91 12.01 -3.67
N LYS A 149 -2.96 12.55 -3.02
CA LYS A 149 -2.93 12.86 -1.57
C LYS A 149 -2.73 11.59 -0.73
N HIS A 150 -3.40 10.50 -1.11
CA HIS A 150 -3.24 9.20 -0.47
C HIS A 150 -1.81 8.66 -0.61
N ASN A 151 -1.25 8.69 -1.82
CA ASN A 151 0.12 8.25 -2.09
C ASN A 151 1.14 9.03 -1.27
N SER A 152 1.03 10.36 -1.25
CA SER A 152 1.94 11.21 -0.45
C SER A 152 1.81 10.98 1.05
N ALA A 153 0.61 10.71 1.57
CA ALA A 153 0.39 10.49 2.99
C ALA A 153 0.78 9.08 3.46
N CYS A 154 0.52 8.06 2.65
CA CYS A 154 0.74 6.65 3.01
C CYS A 154 2.06 6.08 2.46
N GLY A 155 2.78 6.79 1.59
CA GLY A 155 3.90 6.23 0.83
C GLY A 155 3.45 5.14 -0.18
N ASP A 156 2.22 5.25 -0.67
CA ASP A 156 1.60 4.30 -1.59
C ASP A 156 1.83 4.71 -3.05
N ASN A 157 1.57 3.81 -4.00
CA ASN A 157 1.80 4.00 -5.43
C ASN A 157 0.58 3.66 -6.30
N VAL A 158 -0.63 3.81 -5.76
CA VAL A 158 -1.87 3.53 -6.51
C VAL A 158 -2.16 4.60 -7.56
N GLY A 159 -2.81 4.20 -8.65
CA GLY A 159 -3.22 5.08 -9.74
C GLY A 159 -4.54 4.64 -10.38
N PRO A 160 -5.19 5.52 -11.16
CA PRO A 160 -6.47 5.21 -11.78
C PRO A 160 -6.36 4.18 -12.90
N LEU A 161 -7.51 3.67 -13.34
CA LEU A 161 -7.65 2.93 -14.59
C LEU A 161 -8.13 3.90 -15.67
N ILE A 162 -7.38 4.02 -16.77
CA ILE A 162 -7.74 4.87 -17.91
C ILE A 162 -8.23 3.97 -19.04
N ILE A 163 -9.46 4.21 -19.50
CA ILE A 163 -10.05 3.55 -20.66
C ILE A 163 -10.11 4.59 -21.77
N LYS A 164 -9.62 4.25 -22.96
CA LYS A 164 -9.70 5.08 -24.17
C LYS A 164 -10.50 4.31 -25.20
N SER A 165 -11.42 4.99 -25.89
CA SER A 165 -12.04 4.40 -27.06
C SER A 165 -10.98 4.19 -28.14
N LYS A 166 -11.12 3.09 -28.90
CA LYS A 166 -10.28 2.87 -30.06
C LYS A 166 -10.80 3.78 -31.17
N GLU A 167 -9.94 4.68 -31.64
CA GLU A 167 -10.17 5.43 -32.89
C GLU A 167 -10.29 4.48 -34.09
#